data_AF-A0A1Y3P3R8-F1
#
_entry.id   AF-A0A1Y3P3R8-F1
#
_cell.length_a   1.000
_cell.length_b   1.000
_cell.length_c   1.000
_cell.angle_alpha   90.00
_cell.angle_beta   90.00
_cell.angle_gamma   90.00
#
_symmetry.space_group_name_H-M   'P 1'
#
loop_
_entity.id
_entity.type
_entity.pdbx_description
1 polymer ?
#
loop_
_entity_poly.entity_id
_entity_poly.type
_entity_poly.pdbx_seq_one_letter_code
_entity_poly.pdbx_strand_id
1 'polypeptide(L)'
;MNKVSIERLFGLMVMAGWSKSQIFKVIDELYRLHPDELKMMVNGAADIVSELQYVMERKISSNRMGRSKTNYYRENTEPAMESYEPYASEGYMDSPIILDVYEKIHEYLVVELGLSSHEVVDVIAAEIYRVNKGEVPPLSKKSLKNWVARLMGYYSPGEILHVVANIRSKYLKSQAIGWSLRND
;
A
#
# COMPACT_ATOMS: atom_id res chain seq x y z
N MET A 1 -34.19 15.31 -2.70
CA MET A 1 -32.85 15.69 -2.17
C MET A 1 -32.55 14.83 -0.96
N ASN A 2 -31.57 13.93 -1.05
CA ASN A 2 -31.11 13.16 0.11
C ASN A 2 -30.36 14.11 1.05
N LYS A 3 -30.98 14.49 2.17
CA LYS A 3 -30.29 15.22 3.23
C LYS A 3 -29.27 14.26 3.84
N VAL A 4 -27.98 14.53 3.62
CA VAL A 4 -26.92 13.87 4.40
C VAL A 4 -27.14 14.30 5.85
N SER A 5 -27.40 13.33 6.73
CA SER A 5 -27.58 13.62 8.15
C SER A 5 -26.23 14.02 8.75
N ILE A 6 -26.23 15.00 9.65
CA ILE A 6 -25.01 15.51 10.30
C ILE A 6 -24.31 14.37 11.06
N GLU A 7 -25.08 13.44 11.63
CA GLU A 7 -24.58 12.25 12.31
C GLU A 7 -23.78 11.35 11.37
N ARG A 8 -24.22 11.21 10.11
CA ARG A 8 -23.52 10.42 9.10
C ARG A 8 -22.21 11.07 8.67
N LEU A 9 -22.17 12.41 8.59
CA LEU A 9 -20.95 13.16 8.32
C LEU A 9 -19.92 12.95 9.43
N PHE A 10 -20.34 13.04 10.70
CA PHE A 10 -19.47 12.77 11.84
C PHE A 10 -18.97 11.33 11.88
N GLY A 11 -19.85 10.36 11.58
CA GLY A 11 -19.45 8.96 11.47
C GLY A 11 -18.35 8.75 10.42
N LEU A 12 -18.46 9.40 9.26
CA LEU A 12 -17.44 9.32 8.20
C LEU A 12 -16.10 9.94 8.62
N MET A 13 -16.11 11.09 9.31
CA MET A 13 -14.88 11.73 9.81
C MET A 13 -14.16 10.84 10.84
N VAL A 14 -14.91 10.23 11.76
CA VAL A 14 -14.34 9.30 12.76
C VAL A 14 -13.74 8.07 12.08
N MET A 15 -14.44 7.48 11.10
CA MET A 15 -13.91 6.34 10.34
C MET A 15 -12.66 6.70 9.52
N ALA A 16 -12.54 7.96 9.08
CA ALA A 16 -11.34 8.49 8.43
C ALA A 16 -10.19 8.74 9.42
N GLY A 17 -10.33 8.38 10.70
CA GLY A 17 -9.29 8.48 11.72
C GLY A 17 -9.18 9.86 12.37
N TRP A 18 -10.18 10.73 12.20
CA TRP A 18 -10.12 12.07 12.78
C TRP A 18 -10.42 12.01 14.28
N SER A 19 -9.55 12.67 15.06
CA SER A 19 -9.78 12.85 16.48
C SER A 19 -10.91 13.85 16.75
N LYS A 20 -11.56 13.71 17.91
CA LYS A 20 -12.61 14.64 18.38
C LYS A 20 -12.14 16.11 18.30
N SER A 21 -10.89 16.38 18.70
CA SER A 21 -10.30 17.74 18.67
C SER A 21 -10.21 18.30 17.24
N GLN A 22 -9.79 17.49 16.26
CA GLN A 22 -9.71 17.90 14.86
C GLN A 22 -11.09 18.20 14.28
N ILE A 23 -12.08 17.36 14.59
CA ILE A 23 -13.46 17.57 14.17
C ILE A 23 -13.99 18.91 14.72
N PHE A 24 -13.80 19.18 16.00
CA PHE A 24 -14.22 20.46 16.59
C PHE A 24 -13.51 21.67 16.01
N LYS A 25 -12.21 21.57 15.72
CA LYS A 25 -11.46 22.65 15.06
C LYS A 25 -12.03 23.00 13.70
N VAL A 26 -12.35 22.00 12.88
CA VAL A 26 -12.94 22.23 11.56
C VAL A 26 -14.35 22.82 11.65
N ILE A 27 -15.16 22.37 12.62
CA ILE A 27 -16.47 23.00 12.86
C ILE A 27 -16.30 24.48 13.24
N ASP A 28 -15.40 24.78 14.18
CA ASP A 28 -15.14 26.15 14.65
C ASP A 28 -14.61 27.05 13.50
N GLU A 29 -13.74 26.52 12.66
CA GLU A 29 -13.24 27.20 11.47
C GLU A 29 -14.35 27.45 10.45
N LEU A 30 -15.22 26.46 10.20
CA LEU A 30 -16.40 26.62 9.33
C LEU A 30 -17.39 27.67 9.85
N TYR A 31 -17.57 27.78 11.17
CA TYR A 31 -18.43 28.81 11.77
C TYR A 31 -17.87 30.23 11.66
N ARG A 32 -16.55 30.36 11.49
CA ARG A 32 -15.86 31.66 11.40
C ARG A 32 -15.75 32.19 9.98
N LEU A 33 -15.98 31.34 8.97
CA LEU A 33 -15.90 31.72 7.57
C LEU A 33 -17.10 32.57 7.14
N HIS A 34 -16.85 33.58 6.29
CA HIS A 34 -17.93 34.35 5.69
C HIS A 34 -18.72 33.46 4.70
N PRO A 35 -20.05 33.60 4.58
CA PRO A 35 -20.86 32.77 3.67
C PRO A 35 -20.36 32.74 2.22
N ASP A 36 -19.78 33.83 1.74
CA ASP A 36 -19.21 33.93 0.39
C ASP A 36 -17.92 33.13 0.21
N GLU A 37 -17.05 33.11 1.23
CA GLU A 37 -15.84 32.29 1.25
C GLU A 37 -16.20 30.80 1.29
N LEU A 38 -17.20 30.45 2.10
CA LEU A 38 -17.72 29.09 2.17
C LEU A 38 -18.31 28.64 0.82
N LYS A 39 -19.02 29.54 0.12
CA LYS A 39 -19.54 29.26 -1.23
C LYS A 39 -18.41 29.08 -2.26
N MET A 40 -17.35 29.87 -2.19
CA MET A 40 -16.18 29.71 -3.06
C MET A 40 -15.45 28.39 -2.78
N MET A 41 -15.25 28.04 -1.51
CA MET A 41 -14.63 26.77 -1.12
C MET A 41 -15.46 25.56 -1.55
N VAL A 42 -16.78 25.61 -1.41
CA VAL A 42 -17.68 24.53 -1.86
C VAL A 42 -17.65 24.37 -3.37
N ASN A 43 -17.60 25.48 -4.12
CA ASN A 43 -17.48 25.41 -5.58
C ASN A 43 -16.14 24.83 -6.02
N GLY A 44 -15.01 25.25 -5.41
CA GLY A 44 -13.71 24.62 -5.68
C GLY A 44 -13.64 23.16 -5.23
N ALA A 45 -14.34 22.81 -4.14
CA ALA A 45 -14.48 21.42 -3.71
C ALA A 45 -15.33 20.59 -4.68
N ALA A 46 -16.28 21.18 -5.40
CA ALA A 46 -17.05 20.46 -6.42
C ALA A 46 -16.17 20.00 -7.58
N ASP A 47 -15.16 20.79 -7.96
CA ASP A 47 -14.17 20.40 -8.97
C ASP A 47 -13.29 19.24 -8.47
N ILE A 48 -12.84 19.32 -7.22
CA ILE A 48 -12.06 18.24 -6.56
C ILE A 48 -12.90 16.97 -6.41
N VAL A 49 -14.18 17.09 -6.03
CA VAL A 49 -15.11 15.96 -5.91
C VAL A 49 -15.39 15.35 -7.27
N SER A 50 -15.50 16.14 -8.33
CA SER A 50 -15.69 15.64 -9.70
C SER A 50 -14.47 14.86 -10.18
N GLU A 51 -13.26 15.35 -9.88
CA GLU A 51 -12.01 14.64 -10.17
C GLU A 51 -11.89 13.35 -9.34
N LEU A 52 -12.22 13.39 -8.06
CA LEU A 52 -12.23 12.21 -7.20
C LEU A 52 -13.29 11.19 -7.63
N GLN A 53 -14.48 11.64 -8.06
CA GLN A 53 -15.52 10.78 -8.62
C GLN A 53 -15.02 10.11 -9.89
N TYR A 54 -14.39 10.84 -10.80
CA TYR A 54 -13.79 10.27 -12.00
C TYR A 54 -12.73 9.22 -11.67
N VAL A 55 -11.84 9.49 -10.69
CA VAL A 55 -10.82 8.52 -10.23
C VAL A 55 -11.46 7.30 -9.57
N MET A 56 -12.50 7.48 -8.76
CA MET A 56 -13.22 6.38 -8.12
C MET A 56 -13.99 5.54 -9.14
N GLU A 57 -14.71 6.14 -10.07
CA GLU A 57 -15.42 5.43 -11.14
C GLU A 57 -14.46 4.64 -12.02
N ARG A 58 -13.28 5.21 -12.32
CA ARG A 58 -12.21 4.50 -13.01
C ARG A 58 -11.72 3.28 -12.22
N LYS A 59 -11.50 3.41 -10.90
CA LYS A 59 -11.10 2.30 -10.02
C LYS A 59 -12.20 1.24 -9.82
N ILE A 60 -13.46 1.65 -9.78
CA ILE A 60 -14.62 0.74 -9.66
C ILE A 60 -14.85 0.00 -10.97
N SER A 61 -14.69 0.68 -12.11
CA SER A 61 -14.82 0.08 -13.45
C SER A 61 -13.69 -0.90 -13.75
N SER A 62 -12.45 -0.60 -13.36
CA SER A 62 -11.34 -1.56 -13.44
C SER A 62 -11.57 -2.79 -12.56
N ASN A 63 -12.18 -2.63 -11.37
CA ASN A 63 -12.54 -3.75 -10.51
C ASN A 63 -13.70 -4.61 -11.05
N ARG A 64 -14.64 -4.01 -11.82
CA ARG A 64 -15.71 -4.78 -12.50
C ARG A 64 -15.19 -5.58 -13.68
N MET A 65 -14.26 -5.05 -14.47
CA MET A 65 -13.63 -5.78 -15.59
C MET A 65 -12.69 -6.90 -15.12
N GLY A 66 -12.06 -6.76 -13.95
CA GLY A 66 -11.23 -7.82 -13.34
C GLY A 66 -12.03 -8.98 -12.73
N ARG A 67 -13.27 -8.74 -12.27
CA ARG A 67 -14.14 -9.78 -11.70
C ARG A 67 -14.85 -10.65 -12.73
N SER A 68 -15.07 -10.17 -13.96
CA SER A 68 -15.63 -11.01 -15.03
C SER A 68 -14.64 -12.01 -15.63
N LYS A 69 -13.32 -11.81 -15.48
CA LYS A 69 -12.31 -12.74 -15.99
C LYS A 69 -11.90 -13.84 -15.00
N THR A 70 -12.27 -13.73 -13.73
CA THR A 70 -11.89 -14.70 -12.69
C THR A 70 -12.83 -15.92 -12.61
N ASN A 71 -13.99 -15.88 -13.28
CA ASN A 71 -14.93 -17.01 -13.30
C ASN A 71 -14.78 -17.94 -14.53
N TYR A 72 -13.85 -17.68 -15.45
CA TYR A 72 -13.70 -18.50 -16.67
C TYR A 72 -12.64 -19.61 -16.60
N TYR A 73 -11.92 -19.74 -15.48
CA TYR A 73 -10.81 -20.70 -15.36
C TYR A 73 -10.91 -21.67 -14.18
N ARG A 74 -12.08 -21.77 -13.50
CA ARG A 74 -12.21 -22.63 -12.31
C ARG A 74 -12.86 -24.00 -12.55
N GLU A 75 -13.30 -24.31 -13.76
CA GLU A 75 -13.77 -25.67 -14.06
C GLU A 75 -13.00 -26.23 -15.25
N ASN A 76 -12.32 -27.36 -15.00
CA ASN A 76 -11.58 -28.23 -15.93
C ASN A 76 -10.13 -27.83 -16.22
N THR A 77 -9.19 -28.31 -15.39
CA THR A 77 -8.13 -29.26 -15.84
C THR A 77 -7.21 -29.67 -14.68
N GLU A 78 -7.13 -30.97 -14.45
CA GLU A 78 -6.09 -31.67 -13.68
C GLU A 78 -4.72 -31.64 -14.42
N PRO A 79 -3.60 -32.01 -13.77
CA PRO A 79 -2.35 -31.27 -13.85
C PRO A 79 -1.46 -31.74 -15.01
N ALA A 80 -1.05 -30.79 -15.86
CA ALA A 80 0.13 -30.94 -16.69
C ALA A 80 1.28 -30.16 -16.05
N MET A 81 2.28 -30.93 -15.63
CA MET A 81 3.57 -30.50 -15.13
C MET A 81 4.32 -29.77 -16.25
N GLU A 82 4.20 -28.46 -16.30
CA GLU A 82 5.00 -27.60 -17.17
C GLU A 82 5.45 -26.40 -16.34
N SER A 83 6.76 -26.19 -16.30
CA SER A 83 7.44 -25.17 -15.51
C SER A 83 6.97 -23.76 -15.91
N TYR A 84 5.90 -23.29 -15.27
CA TYR A 84 5.37 -21.96 -15.46
C TYR A 84 6.25 -20.97 -14.69
N GLU A 85 7.30 -20.45 -15.32
CA GLU A 85 7.87 -19.18 -14.86
C GLU A 85 6.85 -18.08 -15.20
N PRO A 86 6.21 -17.45 -14.20
CA PRO A 86 5.31 -16.35 -14.48
C PRO A 86 6.19 -15.15 -14.81
N TYR A 87 6.55 -15.00 -16.07
CA TYR A 87 6.95 -13.70 -16.61
C TYR A 87 5.71 -12.82 -16.50
N ALA A 88 5.65 -12.04 -15.43
CA ALA A 88 4.64 -11.02 -15.24
C ALA A 88 4.55 -10.20 -16.54
N SER A 89 3.45 -10.37 -17.28
CA SER A 89 3.23 -9.65 -18.53
C SER A 89 3.38 -8.15 -18.24
N GLU A 90 4.12 -7.43 -19.09
CA GLU A 90 4.60 -6.06 -18.85
C GLU A 90 3.51 -5.07 -18.35
N GLY A 91 2.23 -5.31 -18.67
CA GLY A 91 1.10 -4.53 -18.15
C GLY A 91 0.81 -4.63 -16.64
N TYR A 92 1.40 -5.59 -15.90
CA TYR A 92 1.23 -5.70 -14.43
C TYR A 92 2.25 -4.89 -13.63
N MET A 93 3.34 -4.42 -14.23
CA MET A 93 4.41 -3.69 -13.53
C MET A 93 3.99 -2.31 -13.02
N ASP A 94 2.92 -1.75 -13.58
CA ASP A 94 2.39 -0.42 -13.21
C ASP A 94 1.11 -0.52 -12.37
N SER A 95 0.86 -1.68 -11.77
CA SER A 95 -0.17 -1.80 -10.74
C SER A 95 0.14 -0.83 -9.59
N PRO A 96 -0.81 0.07 -9.22
CA PRO A 96 -0.62 0.98 -8.09
C PRO A 96 -0.28 0.27 -6.78
N ILE A 97 -0.69 -0.99 -6.62
CA ILE A 97 -0.42 -1.81 -5.43
C ILE A 97 1.04 -2.27 -5.40
N ILE A 98 1.58 -2.72 -6.54
CA ILE A 98 3.00 -3.10 -6.64
C ILE A 98 3.88 -1.89 -6.37
N LEU A 99 3.48 -0.71 -6.87
CA LEU A 99 4.21 0.53 -6.64
C LEU A 99 4.24 0.91 -5.15
N ASP A 100 3.09 0.90 -4.45
CA ASP A 100 3.02 1.21 -3.01
C ASP A 100 3.86 0.24 -2.16
N VAL A 101 3.82 -1.06 -2.46
CA VAL A 101 4.64 -2.05 -1.74
C VAL A 101 6.13 -1.83 -2.02
N TYR A 102 6.50 -1.58 -3.29
CA TYR A 102 7.87 -1.28 -3.66
C TYR A 102 8.39 0.00 -2.99
N GLU A 103 7.62 1.07 -2.98
CA GLU A 103 8.00 2.35 -2.38
C GLU A 103 8.25 2.20 -0.88
N LYS A 104 7.39 1.47 -0.16
CA LYS A 104 7.60 1.19 1.27
C LYS A 104 8.82 0.33 1.54
N ILE A 105 9.08 -0.69 0.71
CA ILE A 105 10.31 -1.50 0.82
C ILE A 105 11.54 -0.61 0.60
N HIS A 106 11.49 0.24 -0.42
CA HIS A 106 12.57 1.15 -0.74
C HIS A 106 12.83 2.15 0.39
N GLU A 107 11.79 2.78 0.91
CA GLU A 107 11.88 3.69 2.06
C GLU A 107 12.48 3.00 3.28
N TYR A 108 11.91 1.87 3.71
CA TYR A 108 12.29 1.23 4.98
C TYR A 108 13.62 0.52 4.95
N LEU A 109 14.03 -0.05 3.82
CA LEU A 109 15.22 -0.90 3.77
C LEU A 109 16.36 -0.26 2.98
N VAL A 110 16.08 0.44 1.90
CA VAL A 110 17.13 1.09 1.10
C VAL A 110 17.48 2.45 1.69
N VAL A 111 16.49 3.32 1.92
CA VAL A 111 16.73 4.69 2.40
C VAL A 111 17.10 4.69 3.88
N GLU A 112 16.29 4.07 4.73
CA GLU A 112 16.52 4.13 6.18
C GLU A 112 17.69 3.25 6.65
N LEU A 113 17.83 2.03 6.11
CA LEU A 113 18.87 1.10 6.56
C LEU A 113 20.10 1.07 5.65
N GLY A 114 20.07 1.78 4.52
CA GLY A 114 21.19 1.84 3.57
C GLY A 114 21.45 0.53 2.83
N LEU A 115 20.49 -0.40 2.77
CA LEU A 115 20.70 -1.70 2.13
C LEU A 115 20.67 -1.57 0.60
N SER A 116 21.57 -2.28 -0.07
CA SER A 116 21.53 -2.45 -1.52
C SER A 116 20.33 -3.31 -1.94
N SER A 117 19.92 -3.20 -3.21
CA SER A 117 18.80 -4.01 -3.73
C SER A 117 19.02 -5.52 -3.58
N HIS A 118 20.27 -5.99 -3.61
CA HIS A 118 20.60 -7.40 -3.40
C HIS A 118 20.37 -7.80 -1.94
N GLU A 119 20.91 -7.02 -1.00
CA GLU A 119 20.74 -7.26 0.44
C GLU A 119 19.27 -7.20 0.85
N VAL A 120 18.48 -6.29 0.27
CA VAL A 120 17.03 -6.24 0.50
C VAL A 120 16.37 -7.58 0.16
N VAL A 121 16.71 -8.17 -0.98
CA VAL A 121 16.15 -9.46 -1.40
C VAL A 121 16.60 -10.57 -0.46
N ASP A 122 17.88 -10.63 -0.10
CA ASP A 122 18.40 -11.67 0.80
C ASP A 122 17.75 -11.61 2.18
N VAL A 123 17.61 -10.40 2.74
CA VAL A 123 17.06 -10.21 4.09
C VAL A 123 15.55 -10.48 4.11
N ILE A 124 14.80 -10.06 3.09
CA ILE A 124 13.38 -10.41 2.96
C ILE A 124 13.22 -11.92 2.76
N ALA A 125 14.02 -12.54 1.90
CA ALA A 125 13.95 -13.98 1.65
C ALA A 125 14.23 -14.80 2.92
N ALA A 126 15.28 -14.44 3.66
CA ALA A 126 15.63 -15.08 4.93
C ALA A 126 14.52 -14.94 5.97
N GLU A 127 13.88 -13.76 6.05
CA GLU A 127 12.80 -13.52 7.00
C GLU A 127 11.52 -14.27 6.63
N ILE A 128 11.16 -14.33 5.34
CA ILE A 128 10.03 -15.13 4.85
C ILE A 128 10.25 -16.61 5.15
N TYR A 129 11.45 -17.12 4.87
CA TYR A 129 11.80 -18.50 5.17
C TYR A 129 11.70 -18.80 6.67
N ARG A 130 12.11 -17.84 7.51
CA ARG A 130 12.04 -17.96 8.98
C ARG A 130 10.60 -18.01 9.50
N VAL A 131 9.70 -17.17 8.96
CA VAL A 131 8.33 -17.02 9.49
C VAL A 131 7.38 -18.05 8.87
N ASN A 132 7.45 -18.25 7.56
CA ASN A 132 6.46 -19.03 6.81
C ASN A 132 7.04 -20.29 6.15
N LYS A 133 8.37 -20.48 6.15
CA LYS A 133 9.06 -21.54 5.38
C LYS A 133 8.63 -21.62 3.91
N GLY A 134 8.16 -20.50 3.37
CA GLY A 134 7.57 -20.45 2.05
C GLY A 134 8.61 -20.23 0.95
N GLU A 135 8.16 -20.38 -0.29
CA GLU A 135 8.98 -20.15 -1.48
C GLU A 135 9.19 -18.66 -1.71
N VAL A 136 10.38 -18.30 -2.20
CA VAL A 136 10.75 -16.92 -2.53
C VAL A 136 11.31 -16.91 -3.95
N PRO A 137 10.84 -16.02 -4.84
CA PRO A 137 11.35 -15.97 -6.20
C PRO A 137 12.85 -15.62 -6.20
N PRO A 138 13.65 -16.21 -7.11
CA PRO A 138 15.06 -15.87 -7.23
C PRO A 138 15.22 -14.39 -7.63
N LEU A 139 16.33 -13.77 -7.22
CA LEU A 139 16.67 -12.39 -7.54
C LEU A 139 16.45 -12.12 -9.04
N SER A 140 15.61 -11.14 -9.36
CA SER A 140 15.41 -10.77 -10.75
C SER A 140 16.63 -9.99 -11.24
N LYS A 141 17.17 -10.35 -12.41
CA LYS A 141 18.22 -9.58 -13.09
C LYS A 141 17.77 -8.16 -13.54
N LYS A 142 16.47 -7.84 -13.49
CA LYS A 142 15.91 -6.59 -14.02
C LYS A 142 15.89 -5.44 -13.00
N SER A 143 15.21 -5.60 -11.86
CA SER A 143 15.11 -4.56 -10.82
C SER A 143 14.46 -5.10 -9.54
N LEU A 144 14.66 -4.40 -8.42
CA LEU A 144 13.96 -4.67 -7.15
C LEU A 144 12.44 -4.58 -7.31
N LYS A 145 11.93 -3.58 -8.05
CA LYS A 145 10.49 -3.44 -8.37
C LYS A 145 9.93 -4.69 -9.05
N ASN A 146 10.66 -5.23 -10.04
CA ASN A 146 10.25 -6.46 -10.73
C ASN A 146 10.27 -7.68 -9.79
N TRP A 147 11.26 -7.74 -8.90
CA TRP A 147 11.31 -8.81 -7.90
C TRP A 147 10.13 -8.73 -6.91
N VAL A 148 9.77 -7.53 -6.43
CA VAL A 148 8.59 -7.31 -5.58
C VAL A 148 7.30 -7.74 -6.29
N ALA A 149 7.14 -7.41 -7.57
CA ALA A 149 5.99 -7.84 -8.36
C ALA A 149 5.87 -9.37 -8.42
N ARG A 150 6.99 -10.09 -8.57
CA ARG A 150 7.03 -11.56 -8.52
C ARG A 150 6.72 -12.08 -7.13
N LEU A 151 7.27 -11.46 -6.08
CA LEU A 151 7.03 -11.85 -4.69
C LEU A 151 5.54 -11.75 -4.33
N MET A 152 4.85 -10.73 -4.87
CA MET A 152 3.41 -10.57 -4.72
C MET A 152 2.56 -11.64 -5.42
N GLY A 153 3.15 -12.48 -6.28
CA GLY A 153 2.52 -13.69 -6.77
C GLY A 153 2.44 -14.82 -5.73
N TYR A 154 3.29 -14.76 -4.69
CA TYR A 154 3.37 -15.76 -3.62
C TYR A 154 2.75 -15.28 -2.32
N TYR A 155 2.84 -13.97 -2.02
CA TYR A 155 2.40 -13.38 -0.76
C TYR A 155 1.53 -12.16 -0.99
N SER A 156 0.57 -11.91 -0.10
CA SER A 156 -0.22 -10.69 -0.13
C SER A 156 0.63 -9.45 0.21
N PRO A 157 0.23 -8.24 -0.24
CA PRO A 157 0.90 -6.99 0.13
C PRO A 157 1.10 -6.82 1.64
N GLY A 158 0.09 -7.19 2.43
CA GLY A 158 0.13 -7.07 3.89
C GLY A 158 1.18 -7.96 4.54
N GLU A 159 1.34 -9.20 4.06
CA GLU A 159 2.35 -10.12 4.55
C GLU A 159 3.76 -9.63 4.24
N ILE A 160 3.99 -9.15 3.02
CA ILE A 160 5.28 -8.59 2.61
C ILE A 160 5.64 -7.39 3.47
N LEU A 161 4.71 -6.44 3.65
CA LEU A 161 4.95 -5.26 4.48
C LEU A 161 5.15 -5.60 5.96
N HIS A 162 4.46 -6.62 6.48
CA HIS A 162 4.68 -7.11 7.84
C HIS A 162 6.10 -7.66 8.03
N VAL A 163 6.58 -8.46 7.08
CA VAL A 163 7.96 -8.97 7.04
C VAL A 163 8.96 -7.82 7.03
N VAL A 164 8.75 -6.83 6.17
CA VAL A 164 9.61 -5.65 6.03
C VAL A 164 9.65 -4.83 7.33
N ALA A 165 8.50 -4.62 7.97
CA ALA A 165 8.42 -3.93 9.26
C ALA A 165 9.16 -4.68 10.39
N ASN A 166 9.10 -6.01 10.39
CA ASN A 166 9.83 -6.85 11.34
C ASN A 166 11.35 -6.76 11.12
N ILE A 167 11.80 -6.78 9.87
CA ILE A 167 13.22 -6.58 9.51
C ILE A 167 13.69 -5.23 10.02
N ARG A 168 13.00 -4.15 9.65
CA ARG A 168 13.31 -2.78 10.08
C ARG A 168 13.44 -2.68 11.59
N SER A 169 12.47 -3.23 12.33
CA SER A 169 12.48 -3.22 13.79
C SER A 169 13.69 -3.94 14.40
N LYS A 170 14.16 -5.02 13.78
CA LYS A 170 15.36 -5.75 14.26
C LYS A 170 16.64 -4.98 13.98
N TYR A 171 16.78 -4.40 12.79
CA TYR A 171 17.97 -3.64 12.40
C TYR A 171 18.12 -2.35 13.22
N LEU A 172 17.02 -1.64 13.48
CA LEU A 172 17.06 -0.48 14.35
C LEU A 172 17.41 -0.86 15.80
N LYS A 173 16.91 -1.99 16.29
CA LYS A 173 17.26 -2.51 17.62
C LYS A 173 18.73 -2.94 17.71
N SER A 174 19.31 -3.53 16.66
CA SER A 174 20.71 -3.93 16.65
C SER A 174 21.67 -2.74 16.54
N GLN A 175 21.29 -1.69 15.81
CA GLN A 175 22.06 -0.44 15.76
C GLN A 175 21.99 0.38 17.06
N ALA A 176 20.86 0.34 17.78
CA ALA A 176 20.70 1.04 19.05
C ALA A 176 21.61 0.52 20.18
N ILE A 177 22.22 -0.67 20.02
CA ILE A 177 23.21 -1.23 20.95
C ILE A 177 24.57 -0.50 20.83
N GLY A 178 24.73 0.39 19.84
CA GLY A 178 25.88 1.28 19.66
C GLY A 178 25.99 2.45 20.65
N TRP A 179 25.18 2.51 21.72
CA TRP A 179 25.55 3.27 22.92
C TRP A 179 26.62 2.48 23.67
N SER A 180 27.80 2.35 23.07
CA SER A 180 28.98 2.01 23.85
C SER A 180 29.08 3.06 24.95
N LEU A 181 29.12 2.58 26.19
CA LEU A 181 29.59 3.34 27.33
C LEU A 181 30.94 3.95 26.93
N ARG A 182 30.92 5.20 26.50
CA ARG A 182 32.11 6.05 26.54
C ARG A 182 32.31 6.32 28.02
N ASN A 183 33.30 5.62 28.56
CA ASN A 183 33.89 5.80 29.88
C ASN A 183 33.93 7.28 30.27
N ASP A 184 33.34 7.60 31.41
CA ASP A 184 33.92 8.52 32.39
C ASP A 184 34.25 7.69 33.65
#